data_AF-A0A2A6BWZ5-F1
#
_entry.id   AF-A0A2A6BWZ5-F1
#
_cell.length_a   1.000
_cell.length_b   1.000
_cell.length_c   1.000
_cell.angle_alpha   90.00
_cell.angle_beta   90.00
_cell.angle_gamma   90.00
#
_symmetry.space_group_name_H-M   'P 1'
#
loop_
_entity.id
_entity.type
_entity.pdbx_description
1 polymer ?
#
loop_
_entity_poly.entity_id
_entity_poly.type
_entity_poly.pdbx_seq_one_letter_code
_entity_poly.pdbx_strand_id
1 'polypeptide(L)'
;MTNLVGLSLLRLLSPQELIEAFLKHRERAVDFARLLSAFYLDFPLLLPSEECDRLPTLFAWSDLSALDASTYSSIDRSEFAARLPTCYSPKLPAVVLARAGFVLEAILYTDHFADRRSTVMLRMYGDINYGLTLTKQYCSELISDTLSRSINAIVGAPSHYEMMIERIEENVVQSLLELDIVTNEAYIVRLETQIMNKMEFLFAQLNVLVREEHLLPRAPLYCKRMFTANDTLSEEEVIHLKLHAYLRLFVHSLTKTNRLEEELNSSLSVLAQYDYVFQTTTPGLQSTVCSNLSRLILVVLRLIYRDESSLSSKIKSKHSSEVLQLYQALLTDDENESELKPFERFFCLARETDAAHVRLFVEWLHSRVNKNSTLPPYGRINREIWHETVIGCLAIQHEDAPISTPRGDTSDCAWLLNKIGEDVKVDSNRFRQMRFVSDCWTAYQSSAEGGLITLRLYLTPNDLCSPRGQRSGVEEVEPGRPLPYRDRIHSERMMLEEGELISLQSMHEGN
;
A
#
# COMPACT_ATOMS: atom_id res chain seq x y z
N MET A 1 -32.10 24.92 33.74
CA MET A 1 -30.72 24.84 34.25
C MET A 1 -29.82 24.67 33.04
N THR A 2 -28.80 25.51 32.91
CA THR A 2 -27.99 25.66 31.70
C THR A 2 -26.84 24.67 31.71
N ASN A 3 -26.75 23.80 30.69
CA ASN A 3 -25.70 22.81 30.48
C ASN A 3 -24.29 23.46 30.48
N LEU A 4 -23.65 23.56 31.65
CA LEU A 4 -22.40 24.29 31.87
C LEU A 4 -21.20 23.62 31.18
N VAL A 5 -21.23 22.29 31.03
CA VAL A 5 -20.14 21.51 30.41
C VAL A 5 -20.18 21.67 28.89
N GLY A 6 -21.34 21.50 28.25
CA GLY A 6 -21.50 21.76 26.82
C GLY A 6 -21.16 23.21 26.44
N LEU A 7 -21.58 24.18 27.25
CA LEU A 7 -21.23 25.60 27.07
C LEU A 7 -19.72 25.85 27.23
N SER A 8 -19.01 25.02 27.99
CA SER A 8 -17.55 25.11 28.15
C SER A 8 -16.77 24.59 26.94
N LEU A 9 -17.34 23.69 26.13
CA LEU A 9 -16.73 23.27 24.86
C LEU A 9 -16.91 24.34 23.79
N LEU A 10 -18.08 25.00 23.73
CA LEU A 10 -18.33 26.09 22.78
C LEU A 10 -17.47 27.33 23.03
N ARG A 11 -16.95 27.49 24.26
CA ARG A 11 -15.93 28.49 24.59
C ARG A 11 -14.65 28.30 23.78
N LEU A 12 -14.25 27.04 23.54
CA LEU A 12 -13.07 26.67 22.74
C LEU A 12 -13.19 27.02 21.25
N LEU A 13 -14.30 27.61 20.80
CA LEU A 13 -14.35 28.40 19.56
C LEU A 13 -13.45 29.64 19.62
N SER A 14 -12.93 30.04 20.79
CA SER A 14 -11.82 30.99 20.90
C SER A 14 -10.48 30.24 20.78
N PRO A 15 -9.61 30.58 19.79
CA PRO A 15 -8.29 29.96 19.64
C PRO A 15 -7.40 30.06 20.89
N GLN A 16 -7.52 31.15 21.65
CA GLN A 16 -6.76 31.33 22.89
C GLN A 16 -7.23 30.37 23.98
N GLU A 17 -8.55 30.16 24.09
CA GLU A 17 -9.12 29.22 25.05
C GLU A 17 -8.80 27.77 24.68
N LEU A 18 -8.73 27.44 23.38
CA LEU A 18 -8.25 26.13 22.92
C LEU A 18 -6.79 25.88 23.32
N ILE A 19 -5.90 26.85 23.14
CA ILE A 19 -4.50 26.72 23.56
C ILE A 19 -4.41 26.51 25.08
N GLU A 20 -5.13 27.33 25.86
CA GLU A 20 -5.14 27.20 27.31
C GLU A 20 -5.70 25.84 27.75
N ALA A 21 -6.80 25.40 27.14
CA ALA A 21 -7.37 24.09 27.38
C ALA A 21 -6.39 22.99 27.02
N PHE A 22 -5.66 23.06 25.92
CA PHE A 22 -4.67 22.04 25.58
C PHE A 22 -3.54 21.93 26.61
N LEU A 23 -3.07 23.08 27.11
CA LEU A 23 -1.97 23.14 28.08
C LEU A 23 -2.39 22.74 29.50
N LYS A 24 -3.60 23.13 29.94
CA LYS A 24 -4.05 22.95 31.34
C LYS A 24 -5.14 21.89 31.53
N HIS A 25 -5.94 21.64 30.51
CA HIS A 25 -7.13 20.78 30.54
C HIS A 25 -7.22 19.92 29.27
N ARG A 26 -6.12 19.20 28.96
CA ARG A 26 -5.92 18.47 27.68
C ARG A 26 -7.14 17.63 27.27
N GLU A 27 -7.81 17.05 28.24
CA GLU A 27 -9.04 16.28 28.10
C GLU A 27 -10.18 17.05 27.42
N ARG A 28 -10.36 18.35 27.72
CA ARG A 28 -11.36 19.21 27.04
C ARG A 28 -10.96 19.58 25.63
N ALA A 29 -9.66 19.76 25.37
CA ALA A 29 -9.17 20.02 24.02
C ALA A 29 -9.38 18.80 23.11
N VAL A 30 -9.26 17.58 23.65
CA VAL A 30 -9.59 16.33 22.96
C VAL A 30 -11.08 16.24 22.65
N ASP A 31 -11.96 16.52 23.62
CA ASP A 31 -13.41 16.55 23.38
C ASP A 31 -13.77 17.57 22.30
N PHE A 32 -13.17 18.75 22.34
CA PHE A 32 -13.37 19.75 21.28
C PHE A 32 -12.85 19.29 19.92
N ALA A 33 -11.70 18.59 19.86
CA ALA A 33 -11.20 18.00 18.63
C ALA A 33 -12.14 16.90 18.09
N ARG A 34 -12.78 16.11 18.95
CA ARG A 34 -13.82 15.14 18.56
C ARG A 34 -15.04 15.83 17.98
N LEU A 35 -15.51 16.92 18.61
CA LEU A 35 -16.60 17.75 18.09
C LEU A 35 -16.26 18.35 16.71
N LEU A 36 -15.04 18.90 16.55
CA LEU A 36 -14.58 19.39 15.25
C LEU A 36 -14.44 18.28 14.21
N SER A 37 -13.98 17.10 14.61
CA SER A 37 -13.91 15.93 13.73
C SER A 37 -15.30 15.55 13.23
N ALA A 38 -16.27 15.43 14.13
CA ALA A 38 -17.67 15.19 13.77
C ALA A 38 -18.22 16.28 12.83
N PHE A 39 -17.80 17.54 13.03
CA PHE A 39 -18.14 18.62 12.11
C PHE A 39 -17.63 18.37 10.69
N TYR A 40 -16.34 18.08 10.52
CA TYR A 40 -15.75 17.88 9.19
C TYR A 40 -16.12 16.54 8.53
N LEU A 41 -16.44 15.51 9.31
CA LEU A 41 -16.87 14.20 8.81
C LEU A 41 -18.39 14.12 8.52
N ASP A 42 -19.10 15.22 8.73
CA ASP A 42 -20.57 15.29 8.64
C ASP A 42 -21.32 14.34 9.60
N PHE A 43 -20.71 14.00 10.75
CA PHE A 43 -21.39 13.25 11.81
C PHE A 43 -22.29 14.16 12.65
N PRO A 44 -23.33 13.61 13.34
CA PRO A 44 -24.16 14.40 14.24
C PRO A 44 -23.32 15.18 15.25
N LEU A 45 -23.63 16.47 15.47
CA LEU A 45 -22.90 17.29 16.43
C LEU A 45 -23.53 17.15 17.81
N LEU A 46 -22.74 16.69 18.77
CA LEU A 46 -23.20 16.38 20.12
C LEU A 46 -22.48 17.27 21.14
N LEU A 47 -23.19 17.65 22.20
CA LEU A 47 -22.60 18.16 23.43
C LEU A 47 -22.88 17.20 24.58
N PRO A 48 -21.93 17.04 25.51
CA PRO A 48 -22.16 16.36 26.78
C PRO A 48 -23.33 16.99 27.53
N SER A 49 -24.22 16.17 28.11
CA SER A 49 -25.25 16.62 29.07
C SER A 49 -24.65 16.86 30.46
N GLU A 50 -25.47 17.26 31.44
CA GLU A 50 -25.01 17.41 32.83
C GLU A 50 -24.63 16.05 33.49
N GLU A 51 -25.06 14.93 32.91
CA GLU A 51 -24.81 13.58 33.43
C GLU A 51 -23.54 12.94 32.86
N CYS A 52 -22.96 13.52 31.81
CA CYS A 52 -21.75 13.02 31.16
C CYS A 52 -20.80 14.18 30.88
N ASP A 53 -19.60 14.15 31.45
CA ASP A 53 -18.63 15.25 31.32
C ASP A 53 -17.78 15.17 30.03
N ARG A 54 -17.96 14.15 29.18
CA ARG A 54 -17.05 13.83 28.06
C ARG A 54 -17.81 13.55 26.77
N LEU A 55 -17.14 13.77 25.65
CA LEU A 55 -17.65 13.31 24.35
C LEU A 55 -17.22 11.87 24.08
N PRO A 56 -18.04 11.09 23.34
CA PRO A 56 -17.67 9.74 22.95
C PRO A 56 -16.43 9.79 22.04
N THR A 57 -15.68 8.69 22.01
CA THR A 57 -14.56 8.55 21.07
C THR A 57 -15.07 8.59 19.63
N LEU A 58 -14.19 8.93 18.68
CA LEU A 58 -14.57 8.90 17.26
C LEU A 58 -14.99 7.50 16.77
N PHE A 59 -14.46 6.44 17.39
CA PHE A 59 -14.90 5.07 17.13
C PHE A 59 -16.38 4.87 17.50
N ALA A 60 -16.79 5.31 18.70
CA ALA A 60 -18.18 5.25 19.13
C ALA A 60 -19.08 6.19 18.31
N TRP A 61 -18.55 7.30 17.80
CA TRP A 61 -19.30 8.21 16.93
C TRP A 61 -19.70 7.58 15.59
N SER A 62 -18.89 6.66 15.08
CA SER A 62 -19.19 5.91 13.85
C SER A 62 -20.32 4.89 14.04
N ASP A 63 -20.64 4.53 15.29
CA ASP A 63 -21.77 3.66 15.65
C ASP A 63 -22.79 4.41 16.51
N LEU A 64 -23.60 5.23 15.83
CA LEU A 64 -24.63 6.05 16.48
C LEU A 64 -25.68 5.23 17.25
N SER A 65 -25.82 3.93 16.95
CA SER A 65 -26.75 3.05 17.66
C SER A 65 -26.31 2.73 19.09
N ALA A 66 -24.99 2.83 19.34
CA ALA A 66 -24.40 2.66 20.66
C ALA A 66 -24.47 3.92 21.54
N LEU A 67 -24.90 5.06 20.99
CA LEU A 67 -24.98 6.32 21.72
C LEU A 67 -26.38 6.53 22.32
N ASP A 68 -26.45 6.61 23.64
CA ASP A 68 -27.68 6.94 24.34
C ASP A 68 -28.07 8.41 24.10
N ALA A 69 -29.22 8.62 23.44
CA ALA A 69 -29.77 9.93 23.11
C ALA A 69 -30.10 10.78 24.36
N SER A 70 -30.23 10.17 25.54
CA SER A 70 -30.42 10.89 26.80
C SER A 70 -29.14 11.55 27.32
N THR A 71 -27.98 11.04 26.90
CA THR A 71 -26.66 11.46 27.41
C THR A 71 -26.10 12.69 26.70
N TYR A 72 -26.59 12.99 25.48
CA TYR A 72 -26.03 14.03 24.63
C TYR A 72 -27.10 14.94 24.04
N SER A 73 -26.84 16.25 24.01
CA SER A 73 -27.70 17.21 23.30
C SER A 73 -27.15 17.51 21.91
N SER A 74 -28.01 17.48 20.89
CA SER A 74 -27.64 17.83 19.52
C SER A 74 -27.43 19.34 19.34
N ILE A 75 -26.46 19.72 18.50
CA ILE A 75 -26.20 21.11 18.09
C ILE A 75 -26.58 21.29 16.63
N ASP A 76 -27.18 22.44 16.30
CA ASP A 76 -27.36 22.82 14.90
C ASP A 76 -26.01 23.08 14.21
N ARG A 77 -25.78 22.37 13.10
CA ARG A 77 -24.54 22.47 12.32
C ARG A 77 -24.35 23.86 11.72
N SER A 78 -25.41 24.53 11.29
CA SER A 78 -25.34 25.84 10.65
C SER A 78 -24.93 26.91 11.67
N GLU A 79 -25.50 26.85 12.87
CA GLU A 79 -25.12 27.72 13.98
C GLU A 79 -23.66 27.50 14.41
N PHE A 80 -23.25 26.23 14.53
CA PHE A 80 -21.86 25.90 14.86
C PHE A 80 -20.89 26.41 13.80
N ALA A 81 -21.20 26.18 12.51
CA ALA A 81 -20.39 26.66 11.38
C ALA A 81 -20.26 28.19 11.37
N ALA A 82 -21.34 28.93 11.67
CA ALA A 82 -21.34 30.39 11.70
C ALA A 82 -20.42 30.97 12.79
N ARG A 83 -20.11 30.19 13.83
CA ARG A 83 -19.25 30.58 14.95
C ARG A 83 -17.84 30.00 14.85
N LEU A 84 -17.58 29.13 13.87
CA LEU A 84 -16.30 28.45 13.72
C LEU A 84 -15.24 29.46 13.25
N PRO A 85 -14.11 29.62 13.96
CA PRO A 85 -13.03 30.47 13.51
C PRO A 85 -12.50 30.02 12.15
N THR A 86 -12.16 30.97 11.29
CA THR A 86 -11.50 30.68 10.00
C THR A 86 -10.16 29.97 10.17
N CYS A 87 -9.50 30.16 11.33
CA CYS A 87 -8.26 29.46 11.64
C CYS A 87 -8.45 27.99 12.06
N TYR A 88 -9.67 27.51 12.28
CA TYR A 88 -9.94 26.10 12.53
C TYR A 88 -10.11 25.42 11.18
N SER A 89 -9.05 24.74 10.76
CA SER A 89 -8.98 24.00 9.51
C SER A 89 -9.20 22.51 9.76
N PRO A 90 -9.55 21.73 8.72
CA PRO A 90 -9.70 20.27 8.82
C PRO A 90 -8.45 19.55 9.36
N LYS A 91 -7.25 20.14 9.30
CA LYS A 91 -6.05 19.54 9.91
C LYS A 91 -6.01 19.63 11.45
N LEU A 92 -6.68 20.62 12.04
CA LEU A 92 -6.57 20.92 13.47
C LEU A 92 -6.98 19.73 14.37
N PRO A 93 -8.10 19.02 14.10
CA PRO A 93 -8.49 17.88 14.94
C PRO A 93 -7.44 16.78 14.96
N ALA A 94 -6.89 16.41 13.80
CA ALA A 94 -5.84 15.40 13.69
C ALA A 94 -4.61 15.77 14.53
N VAL A 95 -4.17 17.03 14.48
CA VAL A 95 -3.01 17.52 15.25
C VAL A 95 -3.29 17.53 16.75
N VAL A 96 -4.45 18.04 17.18
CA VAL A 96 -4.82 18.09 18.59
C VAL A 96 -4.92 16.67 19.17
N LEU A 97 -5.59 15.75 18.47
CA LEU A 97 -5.72 14.36 18.89
C LEU A 97 -4.35 13.68 18.97
N ALA A 98 -3.53 13.79 17.92
CA ALA A 98 -2.20 13.16 17.88
C ALA A 98 -1.29 13.69 19.00
N ARG A 99 -1.18 15.01 19.18
CA ARG A 99 -0.35 15.62 20.24
C ARG A 99 -0.90 15.37 21.64
N ALA A 100 -2.19 15.10 21.77
CA ALA A 100 -2.80 14.74 23.06
C ALA A 100 -2.62 13.25 23.42
N GLY A 101 -2.10 12.42 22.51
CA GLY A 101 -1.89 10.99 22.71
C GLY A 101 -2.93 10.08 22.06
N PHE A 102 -3.97 10.64 21.42
CA PHE A 102 -5.08 9.92 20.80
C PHE A 102 -4.80 9.64 19.31
N VAL A 103 -3.65 9.01 19.03
CA VAL A 103 -3.17 8.81 17.65
C VAL A 103 -4.09 7.92 16.80
N LEU A 104 -4.75 6.92 17.40
CA LEU A 104 -5.68 6.05 16.68
C LEU A 104 -6.95 6.79 16.26
N GLU A 105 -7.49 7.68 17.10
CA GLU A 105 -8.61 8.56 16.72
C GLU A 105 -8.19 9.56 15.64
N ALA A 106 -6.96 10.10 15.72
CA ALA A 106 -6.43 10.95 14.66
C ALA A 106 -6.33 10.20 13.33
N ILE A 107 -5.85 8.95 13.36
CA ILE A 107 -5.78 8.08 12.19
C ILE A 107 -7.17 7.81 11.61
N LEU A 108 -8.13 7.40 12.45
CA LEU A 108 -9.52 7.18 12.05
C LEU A 108 -10.09 8.41 11.36
N TYR A 109 -9.88 9.60 11.94
CA TYR A 109 -10.30 10.86 11.34
C TYR A 109 -9.66 11.06 9.95
N THR A 110 -8.34 10.88 9.83
CA THR A 110 -7.64 11.09 8.55
C THR A 110 -7.98 10.07 7.48
N ASP A 111 -8.35 8.84 7.85
CA ASP A 111 -8.72 7.78 6.91
C ASP A 111 -10.00 8.12 6.11
N HIS A 112 -10.81 9.07 6.56
CA HIS A 112 -11.99 9.56 5.83
C HIS A 112 -11.63 10.52 4.68
N PHE A 113 -10.38 11.00 4.60
CA PHE A 113 -9.93 11.94 3.59
C PHE A 113 -9.13 11.24 2.50
N ALA A 114 -9.22 11.74 1.27
CA ALA A 114 -8.40 11.29 0.15
C ALA A 114 -6.94 11.80 0.24
N ASP A 115 -6.35 11.74 1.43
CA ASP A 115 -4.99 12.21 1.75
C ASP A 115 -4.12 11.10 2.33
N ARG A 116 -3.64 10.23 1.42
CA ARG A 116 -2.76 9.11 1.76
C ARG A 116 -1.46 9.56 2.46
N ARG A 117 -0.96 10.76 2.15
CA ARG A 117 0.29 11.28 2.75
C ARG A 117 0.10 11.56 4.24
N SER A 118 -0.93 12.33 4.58
CA SER A 118 -1.30 12.60 5.98
C SER A 118 -1.59 11.30 6.74
N THR A 119 -2.27 10.37 6.08
CA THR A 119 -2.65 9.07 6.62
C THR A 119 -1.45 8.18 6.98
N VAL A 120 -0.48 8.06 6.06
CA VAL A 120 0.77 7.31 6.31
C VAL A 120 1.62 8.02 7.36
N MET A 121 1.69 9.35 7.31
CA MET A 121 2.52 10.12 8.24
C MET A 121 2.04 9.99 9.70
N LEU A 122 0.72 10.00 9.95
CA LEU A 122 0.19 9.76 11.30
C LEU A 122 0.48 8.35 11.81
N ARG A 123 0.44 7.35 10.93
CA ARG A 123 0.85 5.98 11.27
C ARG A 123 2.34 5.91 11.59
N MET A 124 3.19 6.59 10.81
CA MET A 124 4.62 6.67 11.11
C MET A 124 4.86 7.35 12.47
N TYR A 125 4.14 8.43 12.75
CA TYR A 125 4.18 9.09 14.05
C TYR A 125 3.76 8.15 15.19
N GLY A 126 2.71 7.35 14.96
CA GLY A 126 2.24 6.31 15.86
C GLY A 126 3.32 5.26 16.16
N ASP A 127 3.92 4.71 15.11
CA ASP A 127 4.97 3.69 15.19
C ASP A 127 6.21 4.23 15.92
N ILE A 128 6.62 5.48 15.65
CA ILE A 128 7.78 6.11 16.27
C ILE A 128 7.59 6.37 17.76
N ASN A 129 6.43 6.90 18.17
CA ASN A 129 6.23 7.37 19.55
C ASN A 129 5.65 6.31 20.48
N TYR A 130 4.94 5.32 19.93
CA TYR A 130 4.23 4.31 20.72
C TYR A 130 4.68 2.88 20.43
N GLY A 131 5.65 2.68 19.52
CA GLY A 131 6.18 1.35 19.20
C GLY A 131 5.17 0.43 18.51
N LEU A 132 4.20 1.01 17.80
CA LEU A 132 3.18 0.29 17.04
C LEU A 132 3.73 -0.15 15.66
N THR A 133 2.92 -0.89 14.90
CA THR A 133 3.26 -1.36 13.55
C THR A 133 2.20 -0.99 12.50
N LEU A 134 1.59 0.19 12.68
CA LEU A 134 0.45 0.68 11.90
C LEU A 134 0.84 1.00 10.46
N THR A 135 2.03 1.57 10.21
CA THR A 135 2.45 1.92 8.84
C THR A 135 2.60 0.67 8.00
N LYS A 136 3.26 -0.35 8.55
CA LYS A 136 3.48 -1.63 7.87
C LYS A 136 2.18 -2.35 7.53
N GLN A 137 1.24 -2.38 8.47
CA GLN A 137 -0.07 -2.99 8.26
C GLN A 137 -0.83 -2.27 7.14
N TYR A 138 -0.99 -0.95 7.26
CA TYR A 138 -1.72 -0.13 6.29
C TYR A 138 -1.13 -0.22 4.88
N CYS A 139 0.18 -0.12 4.73
CA CYS A 139 0.82 -0.24 3.41
C CYS A 139 0.63 -1.65 2.82
N SER A 140 0.55 -2.69 3.65
CA SER A 140 0.30 -4.06 3.17
C SER A 140 -1.13 -4.23 2.66
N GLU A 141 -2.11 -3.69 3.38
CA GLU A 141 -3.52 -3.63 2.95
C GLU A 141 -3.68 -2.80 1.68
N LEU A 142 -3.02 -1.64 1.63
CA LEU A 142 -3.00 -0.76 0.45
C LEU A 142 -2.52 -1.50 -0.80
N ILE A 143 -1.45 -2.29 -0.72
CA ILE A 143 -0.95 -3.10 -1.85
C ILE A 143 -2.05 -4.03 -2.37
N SER A 144 -2.67 -4.81 -1.48
CA SER A 144 -3.69 -5.80 -1.84
C SER A 144 -4.91 -5.15 -2.49
N ASP A 145 -5.41 -4.07 -1.89
CA ASP A 145 -6.60 -3.37 -2.35
C ASP A 145 -6.34 -2.60 -3.64
N THR A 146 -5.20 -1.91 -3.73
CA THR A 146 -4.79 -1.17 -4.93
C THR A 146 -4.64 -2.13 -6.10
N LEU A 147 -3.91 -3.24 -5.93
CA LEU A 147 -3.69 -4.20 -6.99
C LEU A 147 -5.02 -4.77 -7.52
N SER A 148 -5.90 -5.22 -6.61
CA SER A 148 -7.19 -5.80 -6.98
C SER A 148 -8.10 -4.78 -7.68
N ARG A 149 -8.19 -3.56 -7.16
CA ARG A 149 -9.01 -2.48 -7.76
C ARG A 149 -8.47 -2.05 -9.12
N SER A 150 -7.15 -1.85 -9.25
CA SER A 150 -6.51 -1.44 -10.50
C SER A 150 -6.73 -2.46 -11.61
N ILE A 151 -6.56 -3.75 -11.31
CA ILE A 151 -6.76 -4.83 -12.29
C ILE A 151 -8.23 -4.98 -12.68
N ASN A 152 -9.16 -4.85 -11.72
CA ASN A 152 -10.60 -4.89 -12.03
C ASN A 152 -11.03 -3.67 -12.87
N ALA A 153 -10.46 -2.49 -12.63
CA ALA A 153 -10.72 -1.31 -13.44
C ALA A 153 -10.28 -1.51 -14.90
N ILE A 154 -9.12 -2.14 -15.12
CA ILE A 154 -8.66 -2.51 -16.47
C ILE A 154 -9.68 -3.42 -17.17
N VAL A 155 -10.19 -4.43 -16.46
CA VAL A 155 -11.18 -5.37 -17.01
C VAL A 155 -12.51 -4.68 -17.32
N GLY A 156 -12.90 -3.68 -16.51
CA GLY A 156 -14.10 -2.88 -16.76
C GLY A 156 -13.99 -1.91 -17.94
N ALA A 157 -12.77 -1.60 -18.41
CA ALA A 157 -12.52 -0.67 -19.50
C ALA A 157 -11.37 -1.15 -20.42
N PRO A 158 -11.51 -2.31 -21.09
CA PRO A 158 -10.41 -2.92 -21.86
C PRO A 158 -9.96 -2.06 -23.05
N SER A 159 -10.82 -1.19 -23.58
CA SER A 159 -10.47 -0.21 -24.61
C SER A 159 -9.40 0.81 -24.17
N HIS A 160 -9.24 1.03 -22.87
CA HIS A 160 -8.26 1.94 -22.28
C HIS A 160 -7.07 1.21 -21.65
N TYR A 161 -6.92 -0.09 -21.95
CA TYR A 161 -5.94 -0.99 -21.33
C TYR A 161 -4.53 -0.38 -21.23
N GLU A 162 -3.95 0.05 -22.36
CA GLU A 162 -2.55 0.50 -22.42
C GLU A 162 -2.30 1.73 -21.54
N MET A 163 -3.16 2.74 -21.65
CA MET A 163 -3.06 3.96 -20.82
C MET A 163 -3.21 3.63 -19.33
N MET A 164 -4.14 2.74 -18.99
CA MET A 164 -4.39 2.38 -17.59
C MET A 164 -3.22 1.58 -17.00
N ILE A 165 -2.72 0.57 -17.71
CA ILE A 165 -1.61 -0.25 -17.22
C ILE A 165 -0.32 0.58 -17.09
N GLU A 166 0.00 1.46 -18.04
CA GLU A 166 1.16 2.37 -17.96
C GLU A 166 1.05 3.28 -16.73
N ARG A 167 -0.13 3.86 -16.49
CA ARG A 167 -0.36 4.69 -15.29
C ARG A 167 -0.19 3.89 -13.99
N ILE A 168 -0.62 2.63 -13.95
CA ILE A 168 -0.48 1.76 -12.77
C ILE A 168 1.00 1.38 -12.59
N GLU A 169 1.66 0.94 -13.65
CA GLU A 169 3.10 0.64 -13.68
C GLU A 169 3.91 1.80 -13.13
N GLU A 170 3.68 3.02 -13.64
CA GLU A 170 4.42 4.19 -13.20
C GLU A 170 4.10 4.59 -11.77
N ASN A 171 2.82 4.72 -11.41
CA ASN A 171 2.47 5.32 -10.12
C ASN A 171 2.49 4.33 -8.97
N VAL A 172 1.97 3.11 -9.15
CA VAL A 172 1.89 2.13 -8.04
C VAL A 172 3.26 1.59 -7.70
N VAL A 173 4.03 1.15 -8.70
CA VAL A 173 5.36 0.59 -8.46
C VAL A 173 6.29 1.65 -7.90
N GLN A 174 6.28 2.87 -8.46
CA GLN A 174 7.09 3.99 -7.92
C GLN A 174 6.70 4.32 -6.48
N SER A 175 5.39 4.46 -6.20
CA SER A 175 4.88 4.78 -4.87
C SER A 175 5.33 3.76 -3.82
N LEU A 176 5.24 2.47 -4.15
CA LEU A 176 5.63 1.39 -3.25
C LEU A 176 7.14 1.27 -3.10
N LEU A 177 7.91 1.52 -4.17
CA LEU A 177 9.37 1.51 -4.13
C LEU A 177 9.89 2.63 -3.22
N GLU A 178 9.34 3.83 -3.36
CA GLU A 178 9.67 4.97 -2.50
C GLU A 178 9.38 4.65 -1.03
N LEU A 179 8.22 4.06 -0.72
CA LEU A 179 7.90 3.64 0.65
C LEU A 179 8.82 2.52 1.15
N ASP A 180 9.12 1.53 0.32
CA ASP A 180 10.00 0.40 0.65
C ASP A 180 11.38 0.92 1.07
N ILE A 181 11.94 1.84 0.26
CA ILE A 181 13.21 2.50 0.51
C ILE A 181 13.16 3.32 1.81
N VAL A 182 12.17 4.20 1.95
CA VAL A 182 12.11 5.18 3.05
C VAL A 182 11.77 4.53 4.38
N THR A 183 10.91 3.51 4.39
CA THR A 183 10.52 2.80 5.62
C THR A 183 11.40 1.60 5.93
N ASN A 184 12.31 1.22 5.02
CA ASN A 184 13.17 0.03 5.12
C ASN A 184 12.37 -1.29 5.21
N GLU A 185 11.19 -1.33 4.60
CA GLU A 185 10.30 -2.50 4.57
C GLU A 185 10.57 -3.38 3.33
N ALA A 186 9.64 -4.25 2.94
CA ALA A 186 9.77 -5.12 1.77
C ALA A 186 8.49 -5.12 0.92
N TYR A 187 7.91 -3.93 0.72
CA TYR A 187 6.66 -3.74 0.00
C TYR A 187 6.74 -4.16 -1.47
N ILE A 188 7.85 -3.90 -2.15
CA ILE A 188 8.01 -4.29 -3.56
C ILE A 188 8.10 -5.82 -3.69
N VAL A 189 8.85 -6.48 -2.81
CA VAL A 189 8.93 -7.95 -2.80
C VAL A 189 7.57 -8.58 -2.47
N ARG A 190 6.80 -7.96 -1.57
CA ARG A 190 5.42 -8.39 -1.27
C ARG A 190 4.49 -8.21 -2.48
N LEU A 191 4.57 -7.09 -3.19
CA LEU A 191 3.83 -6.85 -4.43
C LEU A 191 4.14 -7.95 -5.46
N GLU A 192 5.42 -8.19 -5.73
CA GLU A 192 5.89 -9.22 -6.66
C GLU A 192 5.35 -10.60 -6.31
N THR A 193 5.40 -10.97 -5.02
CA THR A 193 4.89 -12.25 -4.53
C THR A 193 3.37 -12.35 -4.68
N GLN A 194 2.63 -11.29 -4.38
CA GLN A 194 1.18 -11.26 -4.57
C GLN A 194 0.80 -11.37 -6.05
N ILE A 195 1.52 -10.68 -6.94
CA ILE A 195 1.33 -10.79 -8.38
C ILE A 195 1.49 -12.25 -8.82
N MET A 196 2.58 -12.91 -8.41
CA MET A 196 2.83 -14.31 -8.75
C MET A 196 1.71 -15.24 -8.27
N ASN A 197 1.32 -15.11 -7.01
CA ASN A 197 0.23 -15.92 -6.45
C ASN A 197 -1.10 -15.70 -7.19
N LYS A 198 -1.40 -14.45 -7.60
CA LYS A 198 -2.60 -14.14 -8.40
C LYS A 198 -2.51 -14.73 -9.81
N MET A 199 -1.34 -14.73 -10.45
CA MET A 199 -1.16 -15.33 -11.78
C MET A 199 -1.35 -16.84 -11.74
N GLU A 200 -0.76 -17.53 -10.75
CA GLU A 200 -0.92 -18.97 -10.57
C GLU A 200 -2.39 -19.35 -10.28
N PHE A 201 -3.06 -18.58 -9.41
CA PHE A 201 -4.47 -18.78 -9.12
C PHE A 201 -5.37 -18.57 -10.35
N LEU A 202 -5.06 -17.57 -11.18
CA LEU A 202 -5.77 -17.33 -12.44
C LEU A 202 -5.52 -18.44 -13.46
N PHE A 203 -4.29 -18.93 -13.55
CA PHE A 203 -3.97 -20.07 -14.40
C PHE A 203 -4.77 -21.31 -13.99
N ALA A 204 -4.89 -21.59 -12.69
CA ALA A 204 -5.65 -22.74 -12.17
C ALA A 204 -7.15 -22.69 -12.49
N GLN A 205 -7.72 -21.52 -12.77
CA GLN A 205 -9.13 -21.36 -13.18
C GLN A 205 -9.37 -21.66 -14.67
N LEU A 206 -8.30 -21.75 -15.46
CA LEU A 206 -8.43 -22.02 -16.89
C LEU A 206 -8.75 -23.49 -17.14
N ASN A 207 -9.72 -23.76 -18.00
CA ASN A 207 -10.05 -25.12 -18.42
C ASN A 207 -8.86 -25.78 -19.14
N VAL A 208 -8.59 -27.06 -18.90
CA VAL A 208 -7.48 -27.78 -19.57
C VAL A 208 -7.58 -27.68 -21.10
N LEU A 209 -8.80 -27.83 -21.64
CA LEU A 209 -9.09 -27.63 -23.06
C LEU A 209 -9.67 -26.23 -23.30
N VAL A 210 -9.11 -25.53 -24.27
CA VAL A 210 -9.60 -24.23 -24.72
C VAL A 210 -10.88 -24.43 -25.51
N ARG A 211 -11.94 -23.69 -25.17
CA ARG A 211 -13.25 -23.78 -25.84
C ARG A 211 -13.13 -23.49 -27.35
N GLU A 212 -14.06 -24.02 -28.14
CA GLU A 212 -14.04 -23.86 -29.61
C GLU A 212 -14.29 -22.42 -30.05
N GLU A 213 -14.97 -21.64 -29.23
CA GLU A 213 -15.26 -20.21 -29.44
C GLU A 213 -14.00 -19.33 -29.42
N HIS A 214 -12.88 -19.81 -28.87
CA HIS A 214 -11.63 -19.06 -28.84
C HIS A 214 -10.70 -19.45 -29.99
N LEU A 215 -10.22 -18.44 -30.71
CA LEU A 215 -9.25 -18.62 -31.79
C LEU A 215 -7.88 -19.04 -31.22
N LEU A 216 -7.39 -20.16 -31.73
CA LEU A 216 -6.02 -20.66 -31.52
C LEU A 216 -5.25 -20.66 -32.85
N PRO A 217 -3.92 -20.44 -32.85
CA PRO A 217 -3.08 -20.14 -31.69
C PRO A 217 -3.28 -18.68 -31.21
N ARG A 218 -3.21 -18.48 -29.89
CA ARG A 218 -3.19 -17.13 -29.31
C ARG A 218 -1.80 -16.53 -29.43
N ALA A 219 -1.74 -15.20 -29.51
CA ALA A 219 -0.47 -14.50 -29.30
C ALA A 219 0.07 -14.82 -27.88
N PRO A 220 1.39 -14.97 -27.71
CA PRO A 220 1.99 -15.20 -26.41
C PRO A 220 1.58 -14.15 -25.38
N LEU A 221 1.55 -14.54 -24.10
CA LEU A 221 1.05 -13.67 -23.01
C LEU A 221 1.80 -12.32 -22.91
N TYR A 222 3.05 -12.26 -23.37
CA TYR A 222 3.88 -11.05 -23.33
C TYR A 222 3.72 -10.13 -24.55
N CYS A 223 2.93 -10.53 -25.55
CA CYS A 223 2.63 -9.74 -26.73
C CYS A 223 1.47 -8.78 -26.48
N LYS A 224 1.58 -7.56 -27.04
CA LYS A 224 0.54 -6.54 -26.95
C LYS A 224 -0.79 -7.08 -27.48
N ARG A 225 -1.83 -7.06 -26.65
CA ARG A 225 -3.20 -7.37 -27.07
C ARG A 225 -3.87 -6.14 -27.66
N MET A 226 -4.51 -6.30 -28.81
CA MET A 226 -5.43 -5.31 -29.35
C MET A 226 -6.84 -5.72 -28.96
N PHE A 227 -7.50 -4.93 -28.10
CA PHE A 227 -8.90 -5.08 -27.79
C PHE A 227 -9.70 -4.12 -28.67
N THR A 228 -10.78 -4.60 -29.28
CA THR A 228 -11.71 -3.69 -29.98
C THR A 228 -12.75 -3.16 -29.00
N ALA A 229 -13.23 -1.94 -29.22
CA ALA A 229 -14.06 -1.20 -28.26
C ALA A 229 -15.44 -1.81 -27.98
N ASN A 230 -15.86 -2.83 -28.73
CA ASN A 230 -17.21 -3.38 -28.70
C ASN A 230 -17.27 -4.84 -28.19
N ASP A 231 -16.14 -5.44 -27.80
CA ASP A 231 -16.13 -6.85 -27.40
C ASP A 231 -16.50 -7.01 -25.93
N THR A 232 -17.64 -7.62 -25.65
CA THR A 232 -17.90 -8.22 -24.34
C THR A 232 -16.92 -9.37 -24.15
N LEU A 233 -15.92 -9.18 -23.28
CA LEU A 233 -14.90 -10.19 -23.02
C LEU A 233 -15.55 -11.44 -22.42
N SER A 234 -15.21 -12.60 -22.97
CA SER A 234 -15.47 -13.90 -22.35
C SER A 234 -14.70 -14.04 -21.03
N GLU A 235 -15.11 -14.97 -20.18
CA GLU A 235 -14.41 -15.27 -18.92
C GLU A 235 -12.93 -15.62 -19.14
N GLU A 236 -12.62 -16.39 -20.18
CA GLU A 236 -11.24 -16.77 -20.50
C GLU A 236 -10.42 -15.56 -20.99
N GLU A 237 -11.01 -14.65 -21.77
CA GLU A 237 -10.35 -13.40 -22.18
C GLU A 237 -10.10 -12.47 -21.00
N VAL A 238 -11.03 -12.39 -20.04
CA VAL A 238 -10.85 -11.65 -18.79
C VAL A 238 -9.68 -12.22 -18.00
N ILE A 239 -9.58 -13.54 -17.84
CA ILE A 239 -8.46 -14.17 -17.14
C ILE A 239 -7.13 -13.85 -17.83
N HIS A 240 -7.07 -13.99 -19.16
CA HIS A 240 -5.86 -13.68 -19.92
C HIS A 240 -5.48 -12.19 -19.85
N LEU A 241 -6.46 -11.29 -19.86
CA LEU A 241 -6.23 -9.85 -19.69
C LEU A 241 -5.60 -9.55 -18.33
N LYS A 242 -6.11 -10.17 -17.26
CA LYS A 242 -5.55 -10.06 -15.92
C LYS A 242 -4.12 -10.63 -15.87
N LEU A 243 -3.89 -11.80 -16.44
CA LEU A 243 -2.55 -12.43 -16.51
C LEU A 243 -1.53 -11.53 -17.24
N HIS A 244 -1.93 -10.92 -18.37
CA HIS A 244 -1.06 -10.00 -19.11
C HIS A 244 -0.77 -8.73 -18.29
N ALA A 245 -1.76 -8.15 -17.62
CA ALA A 245 -1.56 -6.99 -16.73
C ALA A 245 -0.61 -7.30 -15.58
N TYR A 246 -0.77 -8.46 -14.93
CA TYR A 246 0.12 -8.92 -13.86
C TYR A 246 1.55 -9.15 -14.33
N LEU A 247 1.74 -9.83 -15.47
CA LEU A 247 3.05 -10.02 -16.09
C LEU A 247 3.75 -8.67 -16.31
N ARG A 248 3.02 -7.70 -16.87
CA ARG A 248 3.51 -6.35 -17.14
C ARG A 248 3.95 -5.63 -15.86
N LEU A 249 3.11 -5.63 -14.83
CA LEU A 249 3.45 -5.03 -13.53
C LEU A 249 4.67 -5.68 -12.87
N PHE A 250 4.76 -7.02 -12.90
CA PHE A 250 5.90 -7.74 -12.34
C PHE A 250 7.21 -7.34 -13.02
N VAL A 251 7.23 -7.39 -14.36
CA VAL A 251 8.43 -7.03 -15.14
C VAL A 251 8.78 -5.56 -14.95
N HIS A 252 7.78 -4.67 -14.92
CA HIS A 252 8.02 -3.25 -14.65
C HIS A 252 8.63 -3.04 -13.25
N SER A 253 8.20 -3.79 -12.24
CA SER A 253 8.78 -3.71 -10.90
C SER A 253 10.26 -4.13 -10.86
N LEU A 254 10.62 -5.20 -11.57
CA LEU A 254 12.01 -5.62 -11.71
C LEU A 254 12.86 -4.61 -12.50
N THR A 255 12.30 -4.04 -13.57
CA THR A 255 12.97 -2.98 -14.35
C THR A 255 13.18 -1.72 -13.52
N LYS A 256 12.17 -1.27 -12.76
CA LYS A 256 12.26 -0.08 -11.91
C LYS A 256 13.24 -0.26 -10.75
N THR A 257 13.37 -1.49 -10.25
CA THR A 257 14.33 -1.83 -9.20
C THR A 257 15.71 -2.21 -9.74
N ASN A 258 15.94 -2.11 -11.05
CA ASN A 258 17.18 -2.57 -11.71
C ASN A 258 17.56 -4.03 -11.40
N ARG A 259 16.59 -4.86 -10.99
CA ARG A 259 16.80 -6.28 -10.64
C ARG A 259 16.57 -7.23 -11.80
N LEU A 260 15.95 -6.77 -12.89
CA LEU A 260 15.55 -7.65 -14.00
C LEU A 260 16.72 -8.46 -14.58
N GLU A 261 17.89 -7.85 -14.76
CA GLU A 261 19.06 -8.54 -15.32
C GLU A 261 19.62 -9.59 -14.35
N GLU A 262 19.72 -9.27 -13.06
CA GLU A 262 20.19 -10.20 -12.03
C GLU A 262 19.23 -11.40 -11.89
N GLU A 263 17.92 -11.14 -11.82
CA GLU A 263 16.88 -12.16 -11.75
C GLU A 263 16.87 -13.03 -13.01
N LEU A 264 17.08 -12.43 -14.18
CA LEU A 264 17.14 -13.14 -15.45
C LEU A 264 18.36 -14.06 -15.51
N ASN A 265 19.54 -13.56 -15.15
CA ASN A 265 20.76 -14.36 -15.09
C ASN A 265 20.62 -15.52 -14.09
N SER A 266 20.02 -15.25 -12.92
CA SER A 266 19.71 -16.27 -11.92
C SER A 266 18.77 -17.35 -12.48
N SER A 267 17.66 -16.94 -13.11
CA SER A 267 16.69 -17.87 -13.70
C SER A 267 17.29 -18.68 -14.86
N LEU A 268 18.08 -18.04 -15.73
CA LEU A 268 18.78 -18.72 -16.82
C LEU A 268 19.82 -19.72 -16.30
N SER A 269 20.54 -19.40 -15.22
CA SER A 269 21.50 -20.32 -14.61
C SER A 269 20.82 -21.59 -14.08
N VAL A 270 19.59 -21.48 -13.60
CA VAL A 270 18.77 -22.63 -13.18
C VAL A 270 18.32 -23.42 -14.40
N LEU A 271 17.81 -22.77 -15.45
CA LEU A 271 17.39 -23.43 -16.69
C LEU A 271 18.56 -24.14 -17.40
N ALA A 272 19.77 -23.55 -17.35
CA ALA A 272 20.99 -24.12 -17.93
C ALA A 272 21.45 -25.43 -17.26
N GLN A 273 20.99 -25.71 -16.03
CA GLN A 273 21.27 -27.00 -15.39
C GLN A 273 20.53 -28.16 -16.07
N TYR A 274 19.43 -27.86 -16.77
CA TYR A 274 18.52 -28.86 -17.33
C TYR A 274 18.57 -28.97 -18.85
N ASP A 275 19.21 -28.01 -19.53
CA ASP A 275 19.24 -27.95 -20.98
C ASP A 275 20.68 -27.89 -21.52
N TYR A 276 20.98 -28.70 -22.54
CA TYR A 276 22.26 -28.70 -23.27
C TYR A 276 22.46 -27.40 -24.08
N VAL A 277 21.37 -26.70 -24.45
CA VAL A 277 21.37 -25.48 -25.28
C VAL A 277 21.91 -24.25 -24.55
N PHE A 278 21.80 -24.18 -23.22
CA PHE A 278 22.24 -23.03 -22.41
C PHE A 278 23.62 -23.22 -21.73
N GLN A 279 24.34 -24.31 -22.04
CA GLN A 279 25.61 -24.68 -21.38
C GLN A 279 26.83 -23.80 -21.75
N THR A 280 26.67 -22.70 -22.47
CA THR A 280 27.80 -21.90 -22.98
C THR A 280 28.35 -20.86 -22.00
N THR A 281 27.81 -20.70 -20.80
CA THR A 281 28.37 -19.75 -19.82
C THR A 281 28.36 -20.29 -18.39
N THR A 282 29.56 -20.73 -17.97
CA THR A 282 30.09 -20.83 -16.60
C THR A 282 29.33 -21.70 -15.58
N PRO A 283 29.85 -22.89 -15.21
CA PRO A 283 29.29 -23.69 -14.13
C PRO A 283 29.76 -23.13 -12.78
N GLY A 284 28.83 -22.61 -11.99
CA GLY A 284 29.15 -22.25 -10.61
C GLY A 284 28.15 -21.30 -9.98
N LEU A 285 27.01 -21.83 -9.52
CA LEU A 285 26.42 -21.57 -8.20
C LEU A 285 25.13 -22.39 -8.11
N GLN A 286 25.10 -23.40 -7.25
CA GLN A 286 23.87 -24.13 -6.91
C GLN A 286 22.99 -23.21 -6.05
N SER A 287 22.21 -22.33 -6.68
CA SER A 287 21.08 -21.68 -6.02
C SER A 287 19.90 -22.65 -6.05
N THR A 288 19.53 -23.18 -4.89
CA THR A 288 18.36 -24.06 -4.70
C THR A 288 17.05 -23.28 -4.54
N VAL A 289 17.05 -21.95 -4.72
CA VAL A 289 15.87 -21.11 -4.50
C VAL A 289 15.30 -20.68 -5.85
N CYS A 290 14.07 -21.12 -6.13
CA CYS A 290 13.29 -20.67 -7.28
C CYS A 290 12.95 -19.19 -7.12
N SER A 291 13.35 -18.35 -8.08
CA SER A 291 12.99 -16.94 -8.06
C SER A 291 11.56 -16.72 -8.54
N ASN A 292 10.95 -15.58 -8.19
CA ASN A 292 9.64 -15.22 -8.74
C ASN A 292 9.67 -15.10 -10.28
N LEU A 293 10.81 -14.76 -10.89
CA LEU A 293 10.96 -14.76 -12.34
C LEU A 293 10.95 -16.19 -12.92
N SER A 294 11.56 -17.17 -12.24
CA SER A 294 11.48 -18.58 -12.63
C SER A 294 10.03 -19.07 -12.59
N ARG A 295 9.27 -18.74 -11.53
CA ARG A 295 7.83 -19.03 -11.44
C ARG A 295 7.05 -18.37 -12.59
N LEU A 296 7.41 -17.13 -12.97
CA LEU A 296 6.78 -16.44 -14.10
C LEU A 296 7.03 -17.14 -15.44
N ILE A 297 8.26 -17.57 -15.69
CA ILE A 297 8.60 -18.36 -16.89
C ILE A 297 7.75 -19.63 -16.94
N LEU A 298 7.57 -20.30 -15.80
CA LEU A 298 6.74 -21.50 -15.70
C LEU A 298 5.28 -21.23 -16.06
N VAL A 299 4.68 -20.14 -15.56
CA VAL A 299 3.30 -19.74 -15.91
C VAL A 299 3.16 -19.46 -17.42
N VAL A 300 4.13 -18.77 -18.03
CA VAL A 300 4.12 -18.50 -19.47
C VAL A 300 4.20 -19.79 -20.28
N LEU A 301 5.10 -20.71 -19.92
CA LEU A 301 5.22 -22.01 -20.59
C LEU A 301 3.94 -22.85 -20.44
N ARG A 302 3.38 -22.91 -19.24
CA ARG A 302 2.12 -23.62 -18.96
C ARG A 302 0.99 -23.12 -19.87
N LEU A 303 0.90 -21.80 -20.10
CA LEU A 303 -0.12 -21.23 -21.00
C LEU A 303 0.12 -21.60 -22.46
N ILE A 304 1.36 -21.52 -22.94
CA ILE A 304 1.72 -21.88 -24.32
C ILE A 304 1.39 -23.36 -24.58
N TYR A 305 1.87 -24.27 -23.73
CA TYR A 305 1.66 -25.70 -23.91
C TYR A 305 0.23 -26.15 -23.64
N ARG A 306 -0.53 -25.43 -22.80
CA ARG A 306 -1.99 -25.62 -22.70
C ARG A 306 -2.67 -25.37 -24.04
N ASP A 307 -2.34 -24.27 -24.69
CA ASP A 307 -2.95 -23.86 -25.96
C ASP A 307 -2.56 -24.81 -27.10
N GLU A 308 -1.30 -25.21 -27.16
CA GLU A 308 -0.82 -26.19 -28.15
C GLU A 308 -1.43 -27.57 -27.93
N SER A 309 -1.58 -28.01 -26.68
CA SER A 309 -2.24 -29.27 -26.34
C SER A 309 -3.71 -29.25 -26.76
N SER A 310 -4.41 -28.15 -26.49
CA SER A 310 -5.79 -27.96 -26.92
C SER A 310 -5.94 -27.87 -28.45
N LEU A 311 -4.98 -27.31 -29.16
CA LEU A 311 -4.99 -27.25 -30.63
C LEU A 311 -4.71 -28.62 -31.24
N SER A 312 -3.75 -29.35 -30.68
CA SER A 312 -3.35 -30.69 -31.14
C SER A 312 -4.47 -31.72 -30.96
N SER A 313 -5.21 -31.65 -29.85
CA SER A 313 -6.35 -32.52 -29.59
C SER A 313 -7.52 -32.29 -30.57
N LYS A 314 -7.75 -31.03 -30.99
CA LYS A 314 -8.75 -30.67 -32.01
C LYS A 314 -8.37 -31.15 -33.42
N ILE A 315 -7.10 -31.03 -33.79
CA ILE A 315 -6.60 -31.35 -35.14
C ILE A 315 -6.31 -32.86 -35.33
N LYS A 316 -6.34 -33.67 -34.25
CA LYS A 316 -5.95 -35.10 -34.25
C LYS A 316 -4.57 -35.32 -34.91
N SER A 317 -3.60 -34.48 -34.57
CA SER A 317 -2.25 -34.58 -35.13
C SER A 317 -1.50 -35.78 -34.54
N LYS A 318 -0.54 -36.34 -35.30
CA LYS A 318 0.36 -37.40 -34.80
C LYS A 318 1.21 -36.96 -33.60
N HIS A 319 1.36 -35.66 -33.39
CA HIS A 319 2.13 -35.06 -32.28
C HIS A 319 1.30 -34.76 -31.04
N SER A 320 -0.01 -35.05 -31.06
CA SER A 320 -0.90 -34.71 -29.94
C SER A 320 -0.52 -35.40 -28.62
N SER A 321 0.10 -36.59 -28.65
CA SER A 321 0.58 -37.25 -27.44
C SER A 321 1.86 -36.60 -26.89
N GLU A 322 2.74 -36.09 -27.77
CA GLU A 322 4.00 -35.45 -27.37
C GLU A 322 3.73 -34.10 -26.68
N VAL A 323 2.90 -33.25 -27.29
CA VAL A 323 2.54 -31.94 -26.73
C VAL A 323 1.77 -32.09 -25.40
N LEU A 324 0.91 -33.10 -25.29
CA LEU A 324 0.20 -33.39 -24.04
C LEU A 324 1.17 -33.81 -22.92
N GLN A 325 2.19 -34.62 -23.23
CA GLN A 325 3.23 -35.01 -22.27
C GLN A 325 4.06 -33.81 -21.81
N LEU A 326 4.43 -32.90 -22.72
CA LEU A 326 5.13 -31.66 -22.39
C LEU A 326 4.28 -30.76 -21.48
N TYR A 327 3.00 -30.60 -21.79
CA TYR A 327 2.09 -29.86 -20.94
C TYR A 327 1.95 -30.49 -19.54
N GLN A 328 1.78 -31.80 -19.46
CA GLN A 328 1.70 -32.54 -18.19
C GLN A 328 2.98 -32.42 -17.37
N ALA A 329 4.14 -32.44 -18.01
CA ALA A 329 5.44 -32.27 -17.34
C ALA A 329 5.59 -30.90 -16.65
N LEU A 330 4.91 -29.86 -17.16
CA LEU A 330 4.89 -28.52 -16.58
C LEU A 330 3.92 -28.37 -15.40
N LEU A 331 3.00 -29.33 -15.19
CA LEU A 331 2.08 -29.31 -14.06
C LEU A 331 2.75 -29.89 -12.82
N THR A 332 2.40 -29.36 -11.64
CA THR A 332 2.87 -29.89 -10.36
C THR A 332 1.86 -30.93 -9.88
N ASP A 333 2.29 -32.17 -9.68
CA ASP A 333 1.40 -33.27 -9.28
C ASP A 333 1.31 -33.45 -7.75
N ASP A 334 2.21 -32.84 -6.98
CA ASP A 334 2.33 -33.01 -5.53
C ASP A 334 2.77 -31.69 -4.86
N GLU A 335 2.08 -31.29 -3.79
CA GLU A 335 2.37 -30.08 -3.01
C GLU A 335 3.75 -30.12 -2.34
N ASN A 336 4.36 -31.29 -2.19
CA ASN A 336 5.68 -31.47 -1.58
C ASN A 336 6.83 -31.43 -2.60
N GLU A 337 6.55 -31.26 -3.89
CA GLU A 337 7.60 -31.19 -4.91
C GLU A 337 8.28 -29.83 -4.97
N SER A 338 9.59 -29.86 -5.23
CA SER A 338 10.37 -28.65 -5.53
C SER A 338 9.74 -27.89 -6.69
N GLU A 339 9.62 -26.57 -6.56
CA GLU A 339 9.14 -25.66 -7.62
C GLU A 339 9.93 -25.75 -8.93
N LEU A 340 11.16 -26.30 -8.88
CA LEU A 340 12.02 -26.49 -10.05
C LEU A 340 11.76 -27.80 -10.79
N LYS A 341 11.08 -28.76 -10.17
CA LYS A 341 10.84 -30.09 -10.75
C LYS A 341 10.04 -30.07 -12.06
N PRO A 342 9.06 -29.16 -12.25
CA PRO A 342 8.40 -29.00 -13.55
C PRO A 342 9.36 -28.63 -14.68
N PHE A 343 10.38 -27.80 -14.42
CA PHE A 343 11.39 -27.48 -15.42
C PHE A 343 12.23 -28.70 -15.77
N GLU A 344 12.71 -29.44 -14.77
CA GLU A 344 13.48 -30.66 -15.00
C GLU A 344 12.73 -31.66 -15.88
N ARG A 345 11.47 -31.96 -15.55
CA ARG A 345 10.62 -32.88 -16.33
C ARG A 345 10.40 -32.37 -17.75
N PHE A 346 10.14 -31.08 -17.91
CA PHE A 346 9.90 -30.47 -19.20
C PHE A 346 11.14 -30.57 -20.09
N PHE A 347 12.31 -30.14 -19.61
CA PHE A 347 13.54 -30.18 -20.41
C PHE A 347 14.04 -31.60 -20.70
N CYS A 348 13.71 -32.59 -19.87
CA CYS A 348 13.97 -34.01 -20.21
C CYS A 348 13.19 -34.49 -21.45
N LEU A 349 12.06 -33.84 -21.77
CA LEU A 349 11.18 -34.22 -22.88
C LEU A 349 11.26 -33.25 -24.07
N ALA A 350 11.65 -32.00 -23.82
CA ALA A 350 11.67 -30.91 -24.79
C ALA A 350 12.71 -31.13 -25.90
N ARG A 351 12.36 -30.72 -27.12
CA ARG A 351 13.27 -30.64 -28.28
C ARG A 351 13.81 -29.20 -28.42
N GLU A 352 14.79 -28.99 -29.29
CA GLU A 352 15.35 -27.64 -29.54
C GLU A 352 14.30 -26.60 -29.97
N THR A 353 13.23 -27.05 -30.64
CA THR A 353 12.10 -26.20 -31.07
C THR A 353 11.25 -25.73 -29.89
N ASP A 354 11.12 -26.55 -28.84
CA ASP A 354 10.38 -26.22 -27.63
C ASP A 354 11.09 -25.11 -26.83
N ALA A 355 12.42 -25.13 -26.83
CA ALA A 355 13.26 -24.08 -26.26
C ALA A 355 13.15 -22.73 -27.01
N ALA A 356 12.55 -22.67 -28.21
CA ALA A 356 12.38 -21.41 -28.94
C ALA A 356 11.41 -20.45 -28.23
N HIS A 357 10.34 -20.96 -27.60
CA HIS A 357 9.39 -20.13 -26.86
C HIS A 357 10.04 -19.49 -25.62
N VAL A 358 10.88 -20.24 -24.90
CA VAL A 358 11.67 -19.72 -23.79
C VAL A 358 12.61 -18.63 -24.28
N ARG A 359 13.33 -18.87 -25.39
CA ARG A 359 14.26 -17.88 -25.99
C ARG A 359 13.55 -16.58 -26.36
N LEU A 360 12.41 -16.64 -27.04
CA LEU A 360 11.64 -15.45 -27.41
C LEU A 360 11.16 -14.65 -26.18
N PHE A 361 10.75 -15.33 -25.11
CA PHE A 361 10.36 -14.66 -23.88
C PHE A 361 11.56 -14.02 -23.17
N VAL A 362 12.70 -14.70 -23.13
CA VAL A 362 13.96 -14.19 -22.57
C VAL A 362 14.46 -12.97 -23.36
N GLU A 363 14.41 -13.00 -24.69
CA GLU A 363 14.72 -11.85 -25.55
C GLU A 363 13.80 -10.66 -25.25
N TRP A 364 12.50 -10.93 -25.05
CA TRP A 364 11.53 -9.92 -24.66
C TRP A 364 11.83 -9.32 -23.28
N LEU A 365 12.30 -10.11 -22.31
CA LEU A 365 12.77 -9.62 -21.01
C LEU A 365 14.04 -8.77 -21.15
N HIS A 366 15.05 -9.24 -21.89
CA HIS A 366 16.28 -8.49 -22.15
C HIS A 366 16.03 -7.12 -22.79
N SER A 367 15.02 -7.02 -23.66
CA SER A 367 14.64 -5.74 -24.28
C SER A 367 14.14 -4.68 -23.28
N ARG A 368 13.77 -5.10 -22.05
CA ARG A 368 13.25 -4.24 -20.97
C ARG A 368 14.24 -3.97 -19.85
N VAL A 369 15.46 -4.50 -19.94
CA VAL A 369 16.51 -4.19 -18.97
C VAL A 369 16.85 -2.70 -19.07
N ASN A 370 16.84 -2.01 -17.93
CA ASN A 370 17.14 -0.59 -17.87
C ASN A 370 18.64 -0.34 -17.99
N LYS A 371 19.12 -0.16 -19.23
CA LYS A 371 20.54 0.09 -19.52
C LYS A 371 21.03 1.48 -19.12
N ASN A 372 20.12 2.40 -18.80
CA ASN A 372 20.42 3.81 -18.57
C ASN A 372 20.43 4.19 -17.08
N SER A 373 20.12 3.26 -16.17
CA SER A 373 20.14 3.57 -14.74
C SER A 373 21.56 3.64 -14.20
N THR A 374 21.83 4.68 -13.41
CA THR A 374 23.07 4.82 -12.65
C THR A 374 23.02 4.12 -11.29
N LEU A 375 21.83 3.64 -10.89
CA LEU A 375 21.64 2.97 -9.61
C LEU A 375 21.89 1.47 -9.72
N PRO A 376 22.53 0.83 -8.72
CA PRO A 376 22.68 -0.62 -8.68
C PRO A 376 21.32 -1.31 -8.47
N PRO A 377 21.23 -2.65 -8.68
CA PRO A 377 20.02 -3.42 -8.36
C PRO A 377 19.56 -3.17 -6.92
N TYR A 378 18.29 -2.81 -6.75
CA TYR A 378 17.70 -2.57 -5.43
C TYR A 378 17.62 -3.88 -4.66
N GLY A 379 18.18 -3.91 -3.46
CA GLY A 379 18.19 -5.08 -2.60
C GLY A 379 18.77 -4.73 -1.25
N ARG A 380 18.86 -5.72 -0.35
CA ARG A 380 19.33 -5.50 1.02
C ARG A 380 20.70 -4.81 1.11
N ILE A 381 21.60 -5.14 0.18
CA ILE A 381 22.98 -4.61 0.14
C ILE A 381 23.00 -3.16 -0.36
N ASN A 382 22.25 -2.86 -1.42
CA ASN A 382 22.29 -1.56 -2.09
C ASN A 382 21.23 -0.58 -1.59
N ARG A 383 20.42 -0.97 -0.60
CA ARG A 383 19.29 -0.17 -0.11
C ARG A 383 19.70 1.21 0.39
N GLU A 384 20.85 1.32 1.04
CA GLU A 384 21.36 2.61 1.54
C GLU A 384 21.64 3.60 0.39
N ILE A 385 22.21 3.14 -0.71
CA ILE A 385 22.47 3.97 -1.91
C ILE A 385 21.15 4.51 -2.49
N TRP A 386 20.13 3.65 -2.57
CA TRP A 386 18.80 4.04 -2.98
C TRP A 386 18.16 5.03 -2.01
N HIS A 387 18.30 4.79 -0.70
CA HIS A 387 17.80 5.69 0.33
C HIS A 387 18.45 7.07 0.26
N GLU A 388 19.78 7.15 0.12
CA GLU A 388 20.50 8.40 -0.06
C GLU A 388 20.10 9.13 -1.35
N THR A 389 19.82 8.41 -2.42
CA THR A 389 19.35 9.02 -3.68
C THR A 389 17.94 9.58 -3.51
N VAL A 390 17.00 8.80 -2.96
CA VAL A 390 15.59 9.18 -2.80
C VAL A 390 15.42 10.29 -1.75
N ILE A 391 16.08 10.16 -0.60
CA ILE A 391 16.08 11.19 0.45
C ILE A 391 16.95 12.39 0.04
N GLY A 392 18.05 12.18 -0.70
CA GLY A 392 18.91 13.25 -1.21
C GLY A 392 18.18 14.19 -2.17
N CYS A 393 17.19 13.69 -2.92
CA CYS A 393 16.27 14.53 -3.70
C CYS A 393 15.53 15.58 -2.85
N LEU A 394 15.31 15.35 -1.54
CA LEU A 394 14.76 16.38 -0.63
C LEU A 394 15.71 17.56 -0.47
N ALA A 395 17.02 17.33 -0.44
CA ALA A 395 18.01 18.39 -0.27
C ALA A 395 18.03 19.31 -1.49
N ILE A 396 18.03 18.73 -2.69
CA ILE A 396 18.03 19.47 -3.96
C ILE A 396 16.74 20.29 -4.13
N GLN A 397 15.58 19.72 -3.79
CA GLN A 397 14.30 20.44 -3.86
C GLN A 397 14.17 21.60 -2.85
N HIS A 398 14.98 21.61 -1.79
CA HIS A 398 14.97 22.65 -0.76
C HIS A 398 16.16 23.62 -0.82
N GLU A 399 17.25 23.28 -1.53
CA GLU A 399 18.38 24.21 -1.78
C GLU A 399 18.06 25.21 -2.91
N ASP A 400 17.30 24.80 -3.93
CA ASP A 400 16.87 25.67 -5.05
C ASP A 400 15.51 26.37 -4.80
N ALA A 401 14.79 25.97 -3.76
CA ALA A 401 13.63 26.70 -3.30
C ALA A 401 14.12 27.82 -2.37
N PRO A 402 13.90 29.10 -2.67
CA PRO A 402 14.11 30.12 -1.65
C PRO A 402 13.29 29.72 -0.41
N ILE A 403 13.77 30.06 0.78
CA ILE A 403 13.06 29.85 2.06
C ILE A 403 11.64 30.49 2.05
N SER A 404 11.27 31.22 0.99
CA SER A 404 9.91 31.59 0.60
C SER A 404 9.30 30.49 -0.30
N THR A 405 8.26 29.76 0.07
CA THR A 405 6.94 30.21 0.50
C THR A 405 6.13 28.92 0.75
N PRO A 406 5.23 28.87 1.74
CA PRO A 406 4.32 27.73 1.86
C PRO A 406 3.59 27.55 0.53
N ARG A 407 3.62 26.33 -0.03
CA ARG A 407 2.84 25.98 -1.22
C ARG A 407 1.37 26.30 -0.95
N GLY A 408 0.86 27.39 -1.51
CA GLY A 408 -0.58 27.70 -1.62
C GLY A 408 -1.34 28.06 -0.33
N ASP A 409 -0.90 27.62 0.84
CA ASP A 409 -1.57 27.93 2.11
C ASP A 409 -0.67 28.81 2.98
N THR A 410 -0.81 30.13 2.85
CA THR A 410 -0.70 30.99 4.03
C THR A 410 -1.83 30.60 4.98
N SER A 411 -1.64 29.49 5.70
CA SER A 411 -2.55 29.06 6.75
C SER A 411 -2.45 30.11 7.85
N ASP A 412 -3.47 30.96 7.97
CA ASP A 412 -3.76 31.84 9.12
C ASP A 412 -3.81 31.09 10.48
N CYS A 413 -3.48 29.79 10.49
CA CYS A 413 -3.56 28.85 11.59
C CYS A 413 -2.19 28.27 11.98
N ALA A 414 -1.10 28.53 11.24
CA ALA A 414 0.23 27.99 11.56
C ALA A 414 0.69 28.40 12.98
N TRP A 415 0.35 29.63 13.39
CA TRP A 415 0.63 30.12 14.73
C TRP A 415 -0.10 29.31 15.83
N LEU A 416 -1.33 28.86 15.56
CA LEU A 416 -2.15 28.10 16.53
C LEU A 416 -1.55 26.71 16.74
N LEU A 417 -1.21 26.01 15.66
CA LEU A 417 -0.60 24.68 15.73
C LEU A 417 0.77 24.71 16.42
N ASN A 418 1.56 25.78 16.21
CA ASN A 418 2.83 25.98 16.90
C ASN A 418 2.68 26.20 18.42
N LYS A 419 1.48 26.54 18.90
CA LYS A 419 1.20 26.76 20.34
C LYS A 419 0.53 25.56 21.01
N ILE A 420 0.03 24.59 20.25
CA ILE A 420 -0.66 23.41 20.78
C ILE A 420 0.37 22.35 21.16
N GLY A 421 0.82 22.32 22.41
CA GLY A 421 1.54 21.19 23.00
C GLY A 421 3.06 21.26 23.02
N GLU A 422 3.64 20.29 23.75
CA GLU A 422 5.09 20.12 23.86
C GLU A 422 5.67 19.53 22.59
N ASP A 423 6.87 19.97 22.25
CA ASP A 423 7.55 19.59 21.04
C ASP A 423 8.10 18.16 21.15
N VAL A 424 7.33 17.19 20.65
CA VAL A 424 7.72 15.77 20.65
C VAL A 424 8.97 15.59 19.80
N LYS A 425 10.08 15.24 20.46
CA LYS A 425 11.39 15.09 19.82
C LYS A 425 11.61 13.70 19.25
N VAL A 426 11.65 13.59 17.93
CA VAL A 426 11.91 12.34 17.19
C VAL A 426 13.33 12.31 16.62
N ASP A 427 13.84 11.12 16.31
CA ASP A 427 15.12 10.97 15.63
C ASP A 427 15.15 11.72 14.29
N SER A 428 16.30 12.31 13.95
CA SER A 428 16.45 13.13 12.74
C SER A 428 16.21 12.34 11.45
N ASN A 429 16.60 11.07 11.40
CA ASN A 429 16.34 10.22 10.24
C ASN A 429 14.84 9.93 10.11
N ARG A 430 14.19 9.55 11.21
CA ARG A 430 12.73 9.34 11.25
C ARG A 430 11.94 10.58 10.83
N PHE A 431 12.36 11.76 11.29
CA PHE A 431 11.77 13.03 10.86
C PHE A 431 11.90 13.27 9.36
N ARG A 432 13.08 13.00 8.77
CA ARG A 432 13.30 13.11 7.32
C ARG A 432 12.43 12.13 6.53
N GLN A 433 12.23 10.91 7.03
CA GLN A 433 11.33 9.93 6.42
C GLN A 433 9.89 10.45 6.39
N MET A 434 9.38 10.98 7.52
CA MET A 434 8.05 11.59 7.56
C MET A 434 7.93 12.79 6.60
N ARG A 435 8.98 13.60 6.51
CA ARG A 435 9.04 14.75 5.59
C ARG A 435 9.01 14.31 4.12
N PHE A 436 9.73 13.25 3.77
CA PHE A 436 9.64 12.65 2.45
C PHE A 436 8.20 12.28 2.09
N VAL A 437 7.50 11.60 3.00
CA VAL A 437 6.12 11.17 2.80
C VAL A 437 5.17 12.36 2.60
N SER A 438 5.34 13.43 3.38
CA SER A 438 4.57 14.67 3.26
C SER A 438 4.81 15.39 1.93
N ASP A 439 6.07 15.54 1.53
CA ASP A 439 6.44 16.54 0.52
C ASP A 439 6.64 15.92 -0.87
N CYS A 440 7.27 14.74 -0.94
CA CYS A 440 7.82 14.17 -2.17
C CYS A 440 7.17 12.86 -2.59
N TRP A 441 6.68 12.04 -1.66
CA TRP A 441 6.17 10.70 -1.99
C TRP A 441 5.08 10.75 -3.07
N THR A 442 5.29 9.98 -4.13
CA THR A 442 4.37 9.80 -5.26
C THR A 442 3.18 8.97 -4.78
N ALA A 443 2.34 9.56 -3.94
CA ALA A 443 1.20 8.91 -3.32
C ALA A 443 0.20 8.49 -4.42
N TYR A 444 0.05 7.17 -4.61
CA TYR A 444 -0.92 6.66 -5.57
C TYR A 444 -2.35 7.01 -5.10
N GLN A 445 -3.11 7.67 -5.98
CA GLN A 445 -4.52 7.93 -5.78
C GLN A 445 -5.31 7.15 -6.84
N SER A 446 -6.03 6.13 -6.39
CA SER A 446 -7.07 5.48 -7.19
C SER A 446 -8.22 6.47 -7.37
N SER A 447 -8.62 6.74 -8.60
CA SER A 447 -9.79 7.57 -8.92
C SER A 447 -11.13 6.93 -8.50
N ALA A 448 -11.10 5.73 -7.89
CA ALA A 448 -12.26 4.92 -7.56
C ALA A 448 -12.51 4.78 -6.05
N GLU A 449 -11.95 5.65 -5.21
CA GLU A 449 -12.22 5.65 -3.77
C GLU A 449 -13.56 6.35 -3.48
N GLY A 450 -14.65 5.67 -3.82
CA GLY A 450 -15.99 6.09 -3.44
C GLY A 450 -16.11 6.15 -1.92
N GLY A 451 -16.61 7.27 -1.40
CA GLY A 451 -16.87 7.46 0.04
C GLY A 451 -15.84 8.29 0.80
N LEU A 452 -14.68 8.62 0.22
CA LEU A 452 -13.70 9.53 0.86
C LEU A 452 -13.99 11.00 0.55
N ILE A 453 -13.71 11.87 1.52
CA ILE A 453 -13.76 13.32 1.37
C ILE A 453 -12.60 13.75 0.47
N THR A 454 -12.90 14.39 -0.66
CA THR A 454 -11.92 14.87 -1.66
C THR A 454 -11.19 16.14 -1.21
N LEU A 455 -10.67 16.13 0.03
CA LEU A 455 -9.90 17.20 0.63
C LEU A 455 -8.55 16.64 1.11
N ARG A 456 -7.47 17.39 0.87
CA ARG A 456 -6.15 17.10 1.43
C ARG A 456 -5.95 17.88 2.71
N LEU A 457 -5.53 17.21 3.77
CA LEU A 457 -5.27 17.81 5.08
C LEU A 457 -3.91 18.52 5.12
N TYR A 458 -2.97 18.09 4.26
CA TYR A 458 -1.61 18.64 4.19
C TYR A 458 -0.91 18.63 5.55
N LEU A 459 -1.07 17.55 6.32
CA LEU A 459 -0.31 17.40 7.54
C LEU A 459 1.18 17.30 7.18
N THR A 460 2.00 18.04 7.92
CA THR A 460 3.45 18.02 7.84
C THR A 460 4.06 17.45 9.12
N PRO A 461 5.32 16.97 9.10
CA PRO A 461 5.94 16.43 10.32
C PRO A 461 6.02 17.47 11.44
N ASN A 462 6.19 18.76 11.11
CA ASN A 462 6.23 19.88 12.06
C ASN A 462 4.90 20.06 12.80
N ASP A 463 3.78 19.65 12.19
CA ASP A 463 2.49 19.67 12.87
C ASP A 463 2.43 18.63 14.00
N LEU A 464 3.31 17.63 14.02
CA LEU A 464 3.26 16.50 14.95
C LEU A 464 4.47 16.42 15.90
N CYS A 465 5.66 16.77 15.41
CA CYS A 465 6.94 16.56 16.10
C CYS A 465 8.03 17.47 15.55
N SER A 466 9.22 17.40 16.15
CA SER A 466 10.44 18.01 15.61
C SER A 466 11.66 17.10 15.76
N PRO A 467 12.72 17.33 14.97
CA PRO A 467 13.93 16.54 15.09
C PRO A 467 14.66 16.81 16.42
N ARG A 468 15.22 15.75 17.01
CA ARG A 468 16.26 15.85 18.05
C ARG A 468 17.48 16.52 17.42
N GLY A 469 17.93 17.63 18.01
CA GLY A 469 19.15 18.31 17.58
C GLY A 469 20.35 17.35 17.65
N GLN A 470 21.16 17.31 16.59
CA GLN A 470 22.43 16.60 16.61
C GLN A 470 23.35 17.27 17.64
N ARG A 471 23.44 16.74 18.86
CA ARG A 471 24.58 17.03 19.73
C ARG A 471 25.79 16.32 19.14
N SER A 472 26.74 17.09 18.63
CA SER A 472 28.08 16.59 18.34
C SER A 472 28.75 16.18 19.64
N GLY A 473 29.08 14.90 19.77
CA GLY A 473 30.02 14.38 20.77
C GLY A 473 29.39 13.87 22.06
N VAL A 474 29.53 12.55 22.26
CA VAL A 474 29.62 11.80 23.53
C VAL A 474 28.69 12.24 24.66
N GLU A 475 27.60 11.50 24.85
CA GLU A 475 27.06 11.22 26.18
C GLU A 475 26.40 9.84 26.16
N GLU A 476 26.74 9.02 27.15
CA GLU A 476 26.30 7.65 27.33
C GLU A 476 24.77 7.52 27.34
N VAL A 477 24.32 6.37 26.86
CA VAL A 477 22.93 5.92 26.88
C VAL A 477 22.45 5.84 28.33
N GLU A 478 21.65 6.81 28.79
CA GLU A 478 20.69 6.56 29.86
C GLU A 478 19.34 6.15 29.24
N PRO A 479 18.79 4.98 29.62
CA PRO A 479 17.45 4.61 29.20
C PRO A 479 16.46 5.62 29.80
N GLY A 480 15.66 6.22 28.91
CA GLY A 480 14.69 7.25 29.26
C GLY A 480 13.79 6.82 30.41
N ARG A 481 13.59 7.74 31.38
CA ARG A 481 12.56 7.60 32.41
C ARG A 481 11.21 7.37 31.73
N PRO A 482 10.47 6.33 32.11
CA PRO A 482 9.08 6.21 31.71
C PRO A 482 8.30 7.32 32.41
N LEU A 483 7.62 8.18 31.64
CA LEU A 483 6.43 8.87 32.16
C LEU A 483 5.42 7.77 32.55
N PRO A 484 4.57 8.00 33.57
CA PRO A 484 3.79 6.94 34.21
C PRO A 484 2.73 6.42 33.24
N TYR A 485 3.07 5.35 32.52
CA TYR A 485 2.33 4.80 31.38
C TYR A 485 2.15 3.29 31.55
N ARG A 486 1.55 2.88 32.67
CA ARG A 486 1.19 1.46 32.92
C ARG A 486 -0.31 1.19 33.07
N ASP A 487 -1.14 2.19 33.36
CA ASP A 487 -2.55 1.94 33.68
C ASP A 487 -3.55 2.23 32.53
N ARG A 488 -3.12 2.82 31.40
CA ARG A 488 -4.02 3.09 30.25
C ARG A 488 -3.97 2.06 29.13
N ILE A 489 -2.87 1.33 28.95
CA ILE A 489 -2.79 0.24 27.96
C ILE A 489 -3.68 -0.94 28.36
N HIS A 490 -4.01 -1.12 29.65
CA HIS A 490 -4.89 -2.20 30.08
C HIS A 490 -6.34 -2.00 29.61
N SER A 491 -6.82 -0.75 29.53
CA SER A 491 -8.14 -0.43 28.98
C SER A 491 -8.20 -0.60 27.46
N GLU A 492 -7.13 -0.23 26.75
CA GLU A 492 -7.09 -0.33 25.28
C GLU A 492 -6.86 -1.77 24.81
N ARG A 493 -6.15 -2.60 25.59
CA ARG A 493 -5.97 -4.03 25.30
C ARG A 493 -7.22 -4.84 25.61
N MET A 494 -7.99 -4.48 26.65
CA MET A 494 -9.30 -5.10 26.92
C MET A 494 -10.34 -4.77 25.85
N MET A 495 -10.33 -3.56 25.28
CA MET A 495 -11.25 -3.18 24.19
C MET A 495 -10.98 -3.96 22.88
N LEU A 496 -9.72 -4.30 22.60
CA LEU A 496 -9.36 -5.15 21.46
C LEU A 496 -9.76 -6.62 21.68
N GLU A 497 -9.59 -7.13 22.90
CA GLU A 497 -9.99 -8.52 23.25
C GLU A 497 -11.52 -8.67 23.35
N GLU A 498 -12.26 -7.67 23.84
CA GLU A 498 -13.72 -7.68 23.86
C GLU A 498 -14.35 -7.49 22.47
N GLY A 499 -13.72 -6.70 21.59
CA GLY A 499 -14.14 -6.56 20.19
C GLY A 499 -13.99 -7.85 19.36
N GLU A 500 -12.92 -8.63 19.59
CA GLU A 500 -12.74 -9.94 18.95
C GLU A 500 -13.71 -11.01 19.50
N LEU A 501 -14.08 -10.94 20.79
CA LEU A 501 -15.05 -11.86 21.40
C LEU A 501 -16.49 -11.64 20.90
N ILE A 502 -16.90 -10.39 20.65
CA ILE A 502 -18.23 -10.06 20.11
C ILE A 502 -18.33 -10.43 18.62
N SER A 503 -17.23 -10.32 17.87
CA SER A 503 -17.15 -10.78 16.47
C SER A 503 -17.25 -12.30 16.33
N LEU A 504 -16.79 -13.08 17.33
CA LEU A 504 -16.88 -14.55 17.30
C LEU A 504 -18.23 -15.08 17.80
N GLN A 505 -18.90 -14.39 18.73
CA GLN A 505 -20.24 -14.80 19.19
C GLN A 505 -21.34 -14.51 18.16
N SER A 506 -21.24 -13.41 17.40
CA SER A 506 -22.20 -13.10 16.34
C SER A 506 -22.13 -14.04 15.11
N MET A 507 -21.03 -14.78 14.94
CA MET A 507 -20.92 -15.84 13.92
C MET A 507 -21.39 -17.23 14.40
N HIS A 508 -21.75 -17.39 15.68
CA HIS A 508 -22.26 -18.66 16.23
C HIS A 508 -23.76 -18.67 16.53
N GLU A 509 -24.45 -17.53 16.48
CA GLU A 509 -25.91 -17.45 16.61
C GLU A 509 -26.65 -17.26 15.27
N GLY A 510 -25.95 -17.44 14.15
CA GLY A 510 -26.52 -17.45 12.80
C GLY A 510 -26.36 -18.79 12.10
N ASN A 511 -26.92 -19.86 12.68
CA ASN A 511 -27.20 -21.14 12.01
C ASN A 511 -28.66 -21.52 12.21
#